data_AF-A0A3N8L1D4-F1
#
_entry.id   AF-A0A3N8L1D4-F1
#
_cell.length_a   1.000
_cell.length_b   1.000
_cell.length_c   1.000
_cell.angle_alpha   90.00
_cell.angle_beta   90.00
_cell.angle_gamma   90.00
#
_symmetry.space_group_name_H-M   'P 1'
#
loop_
_entity.id
_entity.type
_entity.pdbx_description
1 polymer ?
#
loop_
_entity_poly.entity_id
_entity_poly.type
_entity_poly.pdbx_seq_one_letter_code
_entity_poly.pdbx_strand_id
1 'polypeptide(L)'
;MNILDAAHSVALDYQGGCESLAPRVGMSAQVLRNKVNTNNDTHHLTLKNAVDMTEKTNDDRILEAWARERGYVLVKIPSPENCSDGEIVELMAKTWETNGEIGKEIIRTFEDGRVEPHEVVRVKDRTWKHFQVLLGLVGRIEGMAEGQ
;
A
#
# COMPACT_ATOMS: atom_id res chain seq x y z
N MET A 1 6.64 -6.81 11.28
CA MET A 1 5.36 -7.55 11.18
C MET A 1 5.45 -8.38 9.92
N ASN A 2 5.34 -9.70 10.05
CA ASN A 2 5.39 -10.60 8.89
C ASN A 2 3.99 -10.77 8.25
N ILE A 3 3.90 -11.50 7.14
CA ILE A 3 2.62 -11.72 6.43
C ILE A 3 1.53 -12.39 7.29
N LEU A 4 1.90 -13.31 8.18
CA LEU A 4 0.95 -14.05 9.02
C LEU A 4 0.42 -13.17 10.17
N ASP A 5 1.29 -12.37 10.78
CA ASP A 5 0.89 -11.36 11.76
C ASP A 5 -0.11 -10.38 11.16
N ALA A 6 0.15 -9.92 9.93
CA ALA A 6 -0.74 -9.01 9.22
C ALA A 6 -2.11 -9.65 8.95
N ALA A 7 -2.15 -10.91 8.50
CA ALA A 7 -3.41 -11.62 8.28
C ALA A 7 -4.20 -11.85 9.58
N HIS A 8 -3.52 -12.16 10.68
CA HIS A 8 -4.12 -12.25 12.01
C HIS A 8 -4.76 -10.93 12.43
N SER A 9 -4.02 -9.81 12.30
CA SER A 9 -4.54 -8.48 12.61
C SER A 9 -5.73 -8.09 11.72
N VAL A 10 -5.70 -8.38 10.42
CA VAL A 10 -6.85 -8.14 9.52
C VAL A 10 -8.09 -8.88 9.99
N ALA A 11 -7.97 -10.16 10.34
CA ALA A 11 -9.11 -10.95 10.80
C ALA A 11 -9.61 -10.53 12.20
N LEU A 12 -8.72 -10.08 13.07
CA LEU A 12 -9.04 -9.62 14.42
C LEU A 12 -9.74 -8.25 14.42
N ASP A 13 -9.21 -7.31 13.63
CA ASP A 13 -9.68 -5.91 13.59
C ASP A 13 -10.93 -5.72 12.74
N TYR A 14 -11.28 -6.72 11.91
CA TYR A 14 -12.51 -6.68 11.12
C TYR A 14 -13.75 -6.61 12.02
N GLN A 15 -14.76 -5.83 11.63
CA GLN A 15 -15.98 -5.67 12.43
C GLN A 15 -16.71 -7.01 12.62
N GLY A 16 -16.79 -7.48 13.86
CA GLY A 16 -17.30 -8.82 14.22
C GLY A 16 -16.30 -9.97 14.00
N GLY A 17 -15.05 -9.65 13.71
CA GLY A 17 -13.91 -10.55 13.64
C GLY A 17 -14.10 -11.71 12.67
N CYS A 18 -13.55 -12.87 13.03
CA CYS A 18 -13.65 -14.09 12.24
C CYS A 18 -15.10 -14.57 12.04
N GLU A 19 -16.03 -14.28 12.97
CA GLU A 19 -17.44 -14.68 12.83
C GLU A 19 -18.11 -13.98 11.64
N SER A 20 -17.84 -12.68 11.46
CA SER A 20 -18.36 -11.91 10.33
C SER A 20 -17.56 -12.11 9.04
N LEU A 21 -16.23 -12.26 9.13
CA LEU A 21 -15.37 -12.35 7.95
C LEU A 21 -15.44 -13.73 7.28
N ALA A 22 -15.42 -14.81 8.06
CA ALA A 22 -15.27 -16.16 7.53
C ALA A 22 -16.35 -16.55 6.49
N PRO A 23 -17.66 -16.26 6.70
CA PRO A 23 -18.68 -16.54 5.70
C PRO A 23 -18.45 -15.79 4.38
N ARG A 24 -17.90 -14.58 4.44
CA ARG A 24 -17.61 -13.75 3.25
C ARG A 24 -16.43 -14.28 2.43
N VAL A 25 -15.55 -15.06 3.05
CA VAL A 25 -14.42 -15.76 2.42
C VAL A 25 -14.66 -17.27 2.27
N GLY A 26 -15.91 -17.72 2.40
CA GLY A 26 -16.33 -19.08 2.06
C GLY A 26 -15.89 -20.17 3.03
N MET A 27 -15.73 -19.86 4.32
CA MET A 27 -15.36 -20.85 5.35
C MET A 27 -16.06 -20.60 6.69
N SER A 28 -15.93 -21.55 7.63
CA SER A 28 -16.43 -21.34 8.99
C SER A 28 -15.48 -20.46 9.81
N ALA A 29 -16.03 -19.76 10.81
CA ALA A 29 -15.25 -18.90 11.70
C ALA A 29 -14.10 -19.67 12.40
N GLN A 30 -14.34 -20.92 12.80
CA GLN A 30 -13.32 -21.77 13.39
C GLN A 30 -12.18 -22.08 12.40
N VAL A 31 -12.51 -22.37 11.14
CA VAL A 31 -11.49 -22.62 10.11
C VAL A 31 -10.67 -21.36 9.87
N LEU A 32 -11.30 -20.19 9.78
CA LEU A 32 -10.58 -18.93 9.60
C LEU A 32 -9.66 -18.64 10.79
N ARG A 33 -10.15 -18.75 12.04
CA ARG A 33 -9.33 -18.60 13.26
C ARG A 33 -8.11 -19.49 13.24
N ASN A 34 -8.30 -20.77 12.90
CA ASN A 34 -7.21 -21.72 12.83
C ASN A 34 -6.20 -21.33 11.75
N LYS A 35 -6.66 -20.79 10.60
CA LYS A 35 -5.80 -20.36 9.49
C LYS A 35 -5.01 -19.09 9.75
N VAL A 36 -5.56 -18.15 10.51
CA VAL A 36 -4.86 -16.90 10.84
C VAL A 36 -4.08 -16.97 12.16
N ASN A 37 -4.21 -18.07 12.91
CA ASN A 37 -3.42 -18.29 14.11
C ASN A 37 -1.95 -18.54 13.75
N THR A 38 -1.07 -17.61 14.12
CA THR A 38 0.38 -17.66 13.86
C THR A 38 1.09 -18.82 14.57
N ASN A 39 0.44 -19.46 15.54
CA ASN A 39 0.97 -20.63 16.27
C ASN A 39 0.42 -21.97 15.75
N ASN A 40 -0.26 -22.00 14.60
CA ASN A 40 -0.88 -23.21 14.05
C ASN A 40 -0.13 -23.74 12.82
N ASP A 41 0.47 -24.93 12.97
CA ASP A 41 1.28 -25.56 11.92
C ASP A 41 0.49 -26.53 11.02
N THR A 42 -0.82 -26.65 11.18
CA THR A 42 -1.65 -27.65 10.44
C THR A 42 -2.65 -27.03 9.48
N HIS A 43 -3.19 -25.86 9.82
CA HIS A 43 -4.19 -25.18 9.01
C HIS A 43 -3.56 -23.91 8.45
N HIS A 44 -2.93 -24.00 7.29
CA HIS A 44 -2.27 -22.84 6.71
C HIS A 44 -3.26 -21.92 5.98
N LEU A 45 -3.04 -20.61 6.12
CA LEU A 45 -3.63 -19.60 5.25
C LEU A 45 -3.05 -19.77 3.85
N THR A 46 -3.90 -19.99 2.85
CA THR A 46 -3.45 -20.08 1.46
C THR A 46 -3.36 -18.69 0.82
N LEU A 47 -2.58 -18.53 -0.25
CA LEU A 47 -2.53 -17.28 -1.02
C LEU A 47 -3.93 -16.83 -1.46
N LYS A 48 -4.77 -17.77 -1.91
CA LYS A 48 -6.16 -17.48 -2.28
C LYS A 48 -6.94 -16.89 -1.11
N ASN A 49 -6.79 -17.44 0.10
CA ASN A 49 -7.47 -16.90 1.29
C ASN A 49 -6.97 -15.50 1.63
N ALA A 50 -5.65 -15.25 1.52
CA ALA A 50 -5.07 -13.94 1.75
C ALA A 50 -5.63 -12.89 0.79
N VAL A 51 -5.72 -13.20 -0.51
CA VAL A 51 -6.34 -12.33 -1.52
C VAL A 51 -7.82 -12.10 -1.23
N ASP A 52 -8.58 -13.18 -0.99
CA ASP A 52 -10.02 -13.07 -0.67
C ASP A 52 -10.26 -12.20 0.57
N MET A 53 -9.43 -12.34 1.61
CA MET A 53 -9.50 -11.49 2.80
C MET A 53 -9.27 -10.02 2.45
N THR A 54 -8.16 -9.69 1.79
CA THR A 54 -7.82 -8.32 1.38
C THR A 54 -8.94 -7.66 0.58
N GLU A 55 -9.52 -8.37 -0.39
CA GLU A 55 -10.64 -7.86 -1.20
C GLU A 55 -11.92 -7.63 -0.37
N LYS A 56 -12.28 -8.57 0.51
CA LYS A 56 -13.52 -8.45 1.31
C LYS A 56 -13.42 -7.42 2.41
N THR A 57 -12.23 -7.21 2.96
CA THR A 57 -11.99 -6.20 4.02
C THR A 57 -11.60 -4.84 3.46
N ASN A 58 -11.20 -4.76 2.18
CA ASN A 58 -10.54 -3.59 1.60
C ASN A 58 -9.35 -3.14 2.47
N ASP A 59 -8.50 -4.11 2.85
CA ASP A 59 -7.37 -3.91 3.75
C ASP A 59 -6.08 -4.47 3.15
N ASP A 60 -5.18 -3.55 2.76
CA ASP A 60 -3.95 -3.84 2.04
C ASP A 60 -2.81 -4.33 2.96
N ARG A 61 -3.01 -4.46 4.28
CA ARG A 61 -1.94 -4.80 5.24
C ARG A 61 -1.21 -6.11 4.94
N ILE A 62 -1.92 -7.13 4.45
CA ILE A 62 -1.31 -8.41 4.09
C ILE A 62 -0.35 -8.23 2.90
N LEU A 63 -0.80 -7.50 1.88
CA LEU A 63 -0.01 -7.17 0.70
C LEU A 63 1.21 -6.32 1.08
N GLU A 64 1.01 -5.29 1.91
CA GLU A 64 2.08 -4.41 2.40
C GLU A 64 3.15 -5.16 3.20
N ALA A 65 2.73 -6.08 4.08
CA ALA A 65 3.67 -6.86 4.87
C ALA A 65 4.60 -7.68 3.97
N TRP A 66 4.03 -8.34 2.95
CA TRP A 66 4.82 -9.13 2.01
C TRP A 66 5.78 -8.26 1.17
N ALA A 67 5.31 -7.12 0.67
CA ALA A 67 6.17 -6.20 -0.09
C ALA A 67 7.35 -5.71 0.76
N ARG A 68 7.09 -5.30 2.01
CA ARG A 68 8.12 -4.79 2.93
C ARG A 68 9.17 -5.85 3.28
N GLU A 69 8.77 -7.11 3.50
CA GLU A 69 9.71 -8.22 3.76
C GLU A 69 10.71 -8.42 2.62
N ARG A 70 10.31 -8.06 1.40
CA ARG A 70 11.12 -8.20 0.19
C ARG A 70 11.88 -6.92 -0.18
N GLY A 71 11.80 -5.87 0.65
CA GLY A 71 12.41 -4.57 0.39
C GLY A 71 11.67 -3.75 -0.68
N TYR A 72 10.44 -4.12 -1.02
CA TYR A 72 9.58 -3.37 -1.92
C TYR A 72 8.63 -2.44 -1.16
N VAL A 73 8.09 -1.49 -1.90
CA VAL A 73 7.02 -0.62 -1.45
C VAL A 73 5.84 -0.74 -2.41
N LEU A 74 4.62 -0.62 -1.89
CA LEU A 74 3.39 -0.65 -2.69
C LEU A 74 2.86 0.75 -2.87
N VAL A 75 2.64 1.15 -4.11
CA VAL A 75 1.91 2.38 -4.42
C VAL A 75 0.58 2.00 -5.04
N LYS A 76 -0.51 2.40 -4.38
CA LYS A 76 -1.86 2.24 -4.91
C LYS A 76 -2.07 3.25 -6.04
N ILE A 77 -2.28 2.76 -7.25
CA ILE A 77 -2.60 3.61 -8.40
C ILE A 77 -4.03 4.15 -8.19
N PRO A 78 -4.26 5.47 -8.29
CA PRO A 78 -5.60 6.02 -8.17
C PRO A 78 -6.49 5.54 -9.32
N SER A 79 -7.76 5.30 -9.03
CA SER A 79 -8.76 4.92 -10.05
C SER A 79 -8.88 6.03 -11.10
N PRO A 80 -8.91 5.69 -12.39
CA PRO A 80 -9.13 6.63 -13.48
C PRO A 80 -10.60 7.07 -13.53
N GLU A 81 -11.05 7.92 -12.60
CA GLU A 81 -12.38 8.53 -12.69
C GLU A 81 -12.27 10.00 -13.09
N ASN A 82 -12.87 10.33 -14.24
CA ASN A 82 -13.09 11.67 -14.79
C ASN A 82 -11.86 12.59 -14.80
N CYS A 83 -10.90 12.30 -15.68
CA CYS A 83 -9.75 13.17 -15.89
C CYS A 83 -9.94 14.07 -17.11
N SER A 84 -9.69 15.36 -16.94
CA SER A 84 -9.60 16.34 -18.02
C SER A 84 -8.14 16.65 -18.37
N ASP A 85 -7.88 17.05 -19.62
CA ASP A 85 -6.54 17.37 -20.12
C ASP A 85 -5.81 18.44 -19.26
N GLY A 86 -6.57 19.41 -18.71
CA GLY A 86 -6.02 20.47 -17.87
C GLY A 86 -5.45 19.96 -16.54
N GLU A 87 -6.07 18.93 -15.96
CA GLU A 87 -5.62 18.33 -14.70
C GLU A 87 -4.31 17.55 -14.86
N ILE A 88 -3.99 17.08 -16.08
CA ILE A 88 -2.75 16.36 -16.37
C ILE A 88 -1.57 17.31 -16.46
N VAL A 89 -1.72 18.45 -17.12
CA VAL A 89 -0.65 19.47 -17.19
C VAL A 89 -0.31 19.97 -15.79
N GLU A 90 -1.32 20.23 -14.96
CA GLU A 90 -1.13 20.63 -13.56
C GLU A 90 -0.42 19.53 -12.75
N LEU A 91 -0.81 18.26 -12.93
CA LEU A 91 -0.17 17.16 -12.24
C LEU A 91 1.28 16.91 -12.71
N MET A 92 1.56 17.10 -13.99
CA MET A 92 2.91 17.04 -14.53
C MET A 92 3.77 18.15 -13.90
N ALA A 93 3.27 19.39 -13.81
CA ALA A 93 3.94 20.46 -13.09
C ALA A 93 4.17 20.09 -11.61
N LYS A 94 3.18 19.49 -10.93
CA LYS A 94 3.30 19.00 -9.55
C LYS A 94 4.36 17.91 -9.39
N THR A 95 4.51 17.05 -10.39
CA THR A 95 5.54 16.01 -10.42
C THR A 95 6.93 16.63 -10.40
N TRP A 96 7.17 17.66 -11.22
CA TRP A 96 8.44 18.40 -11.24
C TRP A 96 8.70 19.17 -9.95
N GLU A 97 7.68 19.85 -9.41
CA GLU A 97 7.78 20.56 -8.13
C GLU A 97 8.19 19.60 -7.01
N THR A 98 7.47 18.48 -6.86
CA THR A 98 7.75 17.49 -5.81
C THR A 98 9.12 16.82 -5.98
N ASN A 99 9.58 16.61 -7.22
CA ASN A 99 10.95 16.16 -7.48
C ASN A 99 11.98 17.19 -7.01
N GLY A 100 11.74 18.49 -7.26
CA GLY A 100 12.58 19.57 -6.76
C GLY A 100 12.64 19.64 -5.23
N GLU A 101 11.54 19.35 -4.55
CA GLU A 101 11.50 19.29 -3.08
C GLU A 101 12.36 18.15 -2.51
N ILE A 102 12.48 17.01 -3.21
CA ILE A 102 13.44 15.97 -2.83
C ILE A 102 14.87 16.51 -2.90
N GLY A 103 15.22 17.16 -4.02
CA GLY A 103 16.56 17.73 -4.21
C GLY A 103 16.93 18.74 -3.12
N LYS A 104 16.00 19.63 -2.76
CA LYS A 104 16.18 20.59 -1.65
C LYS A 104 16.41 19.89 -0.30
N GLU A 105 15.62 18.86 0.01
CA GLU A 105 15.76 18.13 1.27
C GLU A 105 17.07 17.34 1.32
N ILE A 106 17.52 16.79 0.19
CA ILE A 106 18.83 16.13 0.07
C ILE A 106 19.95 17.14 0.34
N ILE A 107 19.94 18.28 -0.35
CA ILE A 107 20.95 19.34 -0.13
C ILE A 107 21.01 19.69 1.35
N ARG A 108 19.85 19.96 1.96
CA ARG A 108 19.72 20.28 3.39
C ARG A 108 20.30 19.20 4.30
N THR A 109 20.02 17.94 4.01
CA THR A 109 20.51 16.79 4.79
C THR A 109 22.04 16.65 4.75
N PHE A 110 22.70 17.23 3.75
CA PHE A 110 24.17 17.19 3.62
C PHE A 110 24.86 18.51 4.00
N GLU A 111 24.12 19.56 4.39
CA GLU A 111 24.66 20.90 4.67
C GLU A 111 25.69 20.92 5.80
N ASP A 112 25.50 20.12 6.84
CA ASP A 112 26.38 20.06 8.00
C ASP A 112 27.40 18.90 7.95
N GLY A 113 27.40 18.14 6.86
CA GLY A 113 28.26 16.98 6.66
C GLY A 113 27.88 15.73 7.47
N ARG A 114 26.72 15.68 8.12
CA ARG A 114 26.28 14.55 8.93
C ARG A 114 24.80 14.22 8.69
N VAL A 115 24.53 12.98 8.32
CA VAL A 115 23.15 12.49 8.14
C VAL A 115 22.59 11.95 9.46
N GLU A 116 21.47 12.50 9.92
CA GLU A 116 20.77 12.04 11.11
C GLU A 116 19.50 11.22 10.79
N PRO A 117 19.07 10.31 11.70
CA PRO A 117 17.92 9.44 11.45
C PRO A 117 16.63 10.18 11.10
N HIS A 118 16.40 11.33 11.73
CA HIS A 118 15.20 12.12 11.52
C HIS A 118 15.19 12.81 10.12
N GLU A 119 16.36 13.01 9.52
CA GLU A 119 16.51 13.59 8.18
C GLU A 119 16.26 12.54 7.10
N VAL A 120 16.74 11.31 7.34
CA VAL A 120 16.41 10.16 6.50
C VAL A 120 14.89 9.97 6.40
N VAL A 121 14.17 10.16 7.51
CA VAL A 121 12.70 10.13 7.52
C VAL A 121 12.12 11.25 6.65
N ARG A 122 12.61 12.50 6.76
CA ARG A 122 12.13 13.61 5.91
C ARG A 122 12.36 13.35 4.43
N VAL A 123 13.56 12.89 4.05
CA VAL A 123 13.88 12.54 2.65
C VAL A 123 12.95 11.44 2.15
N LYS A 124 12.69 10.41 2.98
CA LYS A 124 11.76 9.33 2.65
C LYS A 124 10.33 9.86 2.44
N ASP A 125 9.85 10.74 3.31
CA ASP A 125 8.50 11.31 3.20
C ASP A 125 8.35 12.17 1.92
N ARG A 126 9.36 12.97 1.58
CA ARG A 126 9.37 13.75 0.32
C ARG A 126 9.39 12.84 -0.90
N THR A 127 10.23 11.82 -0.87
CA THR A 127 10.33 10.81 -1.94
C THR A 127 9.00 10.08 -2.12
N TRP A 128 8.34 9.73 -1.02
CA TRP A 128 7.05 9.06 -1.03
C TRP A 128 5.97 9.93 -1.69
N LYS A 129 5.90 11.19 -1.28
CA LYS A 129 4.96 12.15 -1.88
C LYS A 129 5.18 12.30 -3.39
N HIS A 130 6.42 12.32 -3.85
CA HIS A 130 6.72 12.37 -5.28
C HIS A 130 6.23 11.13 -6.03
N PHE A 131 6.49 9.92 -5.50
CA PHE A 131 6.00 8.69 -6.13
C PHE A 131 4.47 8.63 -6.23
N GLN A 132 3.75 9.11 -5.21
CA GLN A 132 2.29 9.21 -5.25
C GLN A 132 1.79 10.14 -6.37
N VAL A 133 2.43 11.30 -6.55
CA VAL A 133 2.07 12.25 -7.61
C VAL A 133 2.42 11.69 -8.99
N LEU A 134 3.62 11.11 -9.14
CA LEU A 134 4.10 10.53 -10.39
C LEU A 134 3.23 9.36 -10.85
N LEU A 135 2.89 8.44 -9.96
CA LEU A 135 2.03 7.29 -10.31
C LEU A 135 0.56 7.70 -10.50
N GLY A 136 0.14 8.80 -9.85
CA GLY A 136 -1.12 9.44 -10.18
C GLY A 136 -1.19 9.97 -11.60
N LEU A 137 -0.07 10.31 -12.25
CA LEU A 137 -0.05 10.72 -13.66
C LEU A 137 -0.33 9.54 -14.59
N VAL A 138 0.28 8.39 -14.31
CA VAL A 138 0.07 7.16 -15.07
C VAL A 138 -1.40 6.74 -15.02
N GLY A 139 -1.99 6.68 -13.82
CA GLY A 139 -3.41 6.33 -13.67
C GLY A 139 -4.36 7.29 -14.42
N ARG A 140 -4.04 8.60 -14.46
CA ARG A 140 -4.85 9.56 -15.22
C ARG A 140 -4.76 9.37 -16.74
N ILE A 141 -3.54 9.11 -17.26
CA ILE A 141 -3.35 8.83 -18.69
C ILE A 141 -4.06 7.53 -19.08
N GLU A 142 -4.00 6.50 -18.24
CA GLU A 142 -4.76 5.25 -18.44
C GLU A 142 -6.27 5.51 -18.53
N GLY A 143 -6.80 6.44 -17.74
CA GLY A 143 -8.21 6.84 -17.80
C GLY A 143 -8.65 7.59 -19.05
N MET A 144 -7.72 8.21 -19.75
CA MET A 144 -7.99 8.89 -21.03
C MET A 144 -7.88 7.96 -22.23
N ALA A 145 -7.33 6.75 -22.05
CA ALA A 145 -7.24 5.80 -23.14
C ALA A 145 -8.66 5.45 -23.61
N GLU A 146 -9.02 5.88 -24.81
CA GLU A 146 -10.27 5.48 -25.45
C GLU A 146 -10.28 3.94 -25.55
N GLY A 147 -11.37 3.32 -25.10
CA GLY A 147 -11.47 1.87 -25.01
C GLY A 147 -11.16 1.17 -26.33
N GLN A 148 -10.35 0.11 -26.26
CA GLN A 148 -10.23 -0.88 -27.35
C GLN A 148 -11.40 -1.84 -27.32
#